data_AF-A0A1I4D1W3-F1
#
_entry.id   AF-A0A1I4D1W3-F1
#
_cell.length_a   1.000
_cell.length_b   1.000
_cell.length_c   1.000
_cell.angle_alpha   90.00
_cell.angle_beta   90.00
_cell.angle_gamma   90.00
#
_symmetry.space_group_name_H-M   'P 1'
#
loop_
_entity.id
_entity.type
_entity.pdbx_description
1 polymer ?
#
loop_
_entity_poly.entity_id
_entity_poly.type
_entity_poly.pdbx_seq_one_letter_code
_entity_poly.pdbx_strand_id
1 'polypeptide(L)'
;MEIGAISKPRFEFRSFGRCFCEAEKVWERRSTETYIVSRTNDVNNTKIRDGKMDIKTYAQTVDRLEQWNPLMKGEFPISAQVLNKEVFPAFAS
;
A
#
# COMPACT_ATOMS: atom_id res chain seq x y z
N MET A 1 -0.68 9.80 -15.39
CA MET A 1 -0.59 9.85 -13.91
C MET A 1 0.85 10.21 -13.61
N GLU A 2 1.10 11.42 -13.11
CA GLU A 2 2.46 11.89 -12.79
C GLU A 2 3.04 11.07 -11.64
N ILE A 3 4.31 10.69 -11.78
CA ILE A 3 5.07 10.03 -10.72
C ILE A 3 5.39 11.12 -9.68
N GLY A 4 4.91 10.96 -8.45
CA GLY A 4 5.09 11.93 -7.36
C GLY A 4 3.88 12.80 -7.02
N ALA A 5 2.77 12.73 -7.76
CA ALA A 5 1.54 13.44 -7.38
C ALA A 5 0.90 12.78 -6.15
N ILE A 6 0.82 13.51 -5.03
CA ILE A 6 0.17 13.07 -3.79
C ILE A 6 -1.31 12.80 -4.09
N SER A 7 -1.70 11.53 -4.10
CA SER A 7 -3.11 11.16 -4.25
C SER A 7 -3.90 11.56 -3.01
N LYS A 8 -5.12 12.10 -3.18
CA LYS A 8 -6.02 12.36 -2.04
C LYS A 8 -6.13 11.11 -1.15
N PRO A 9 -5.97 11.22 0.18
CA PRO A 9 -6.09 10.10 1.10
C PRO A 9 -7.42 9.37 0.92
N ARG A 10 -7.41 8.04 0.95
CA ARG A 10 -8.59 7.21 0.75
C ARG A 10 -8.84 6.36 1.99
N PHE A 11 -10.12 6.20 2.30
CA PHE A 11 -10.58 5.18 3.23
C PHE A 11 -10.64 3.84 2.52
N GLU A 12 -10.01 2.83 3.11
CA GLU A 12 -9.94 1.47 2.59
C GLU A 12 -10.34 0.48 3.69
N PHE A 13 -10.97 -0.63 3.29
CA PHE A 13 -11.16 -1.81 4.12
C PHE A 13 -10.53 -3.00 3.41
N ARG A 14 -9.84 -3.86 4.15
CA ARG A 14 -9.24 -5.10 3.62
C ARG A 14 -9.67 -6.29 4.47
N SER A 15 -9.92 -7.40 3.79
CA SER A 15 -10.15 -8.69 4.40
C SER A 15 -9.29 -9.74 3.70
N PHE A 16 -8.80 -10.73 4.45
CA PHE A 16 -7.96 -11.80 3.94
C PHE A 16 -8.70 -13.12 4.07
N GLY A 17 -8.72 -13.91 3.00
CA GLY A 17 -9.46 -15.16 2.94
C GLY A 17 -9.00 -16.01 1.77
N ARG A 18 -9.20 -17.33 1.87
CA ARG A 18 -8.90 -18.28 0.79
C ARG A 18 -10.05 -18.41 -0.22
N CYS A 19 -11.26 -18.09 0.24
CA CYS A 19 -12.48 -18.12 -0.55
C CYS A 19 -13.39 -17.01 0.00
N PHE A 20 -13.92 -16.20 -0.90
CA PHE A 20 -14.94 -15.20 -0.58
C PHE A 20 -16.23 -15.63 -1.26
N CYS A 21 -17.36 -15.50 -0.57
CA CYS A 21 -18.67 -15.70 -1.20
C CYS A 21 -18.88 -14.64 -2.29
N GLU A 22 -19.72 -14.97 -3.26
CA GLU A 22 -20.07 -14.06 -4.35
C GLU A 22 -20.76 -12.81 -3.78
N ALA A 23 -20.30 -11.63 -4.19
CA ALA A 23 -20.86 -10.35 -3.76
C ALA A 23 -21.96 -9.89 -4.73
N GLU A 24 -23.07 -9.37 -4.22
CA GLU A 24 -24.14 -8.85 -5.07
C GLU A 24 -23.71 -7.55 -5.79
N LYS A 25 -23.62 -7.60 -7.12
CA LYS A 25 -23.46 -6.44 -8.04
C LYS A 25 -22.29 -5.49 -7.70
N VAL A 26 -21.06 -6.00 -7.78
CA VAL A 26 -19.84 -5.20 -7.64
C VAL A 26 -19.01 -5.27 -8.93
N TRP A 27 -18.35 -4.17 -9.31
CA TRP A 27 -17.29 -4.22 -10.30
C TRP A 27 -16.07 -4.91 -9.67
N GLU A 28 -15.83 -6.17 -10.04
CA GLU A 28 -14.67 -6.92 -9.59
C GLU A 28 -13.43 -6.59 -10.44
N ARG A 29 -12.29 -6.38 -9.79
CA ARG A 29 -10.98 -6.41 -10.46
C ARG A 29 -10.07 -7.38 -9.72
N ARG A 30 -9.45 -8.28 -10.48
CA ARG A 30 -8.40 -9.17 -9.97
C ARG A 30 -7.02 -8.60 -10.27
N SER A 31 -6.11 -8.74 -9.32
CA SER A 31 -4.70 -8.39 -9.49
C SER A 31 -3.81 -9.28 -8.66
N THR A 32 -2.62 -9.59 -9.18
CA THR A 32 -1.56 -10.25 -8.42
C THR A 32 -0.66 -9.18 -7.82
N GLU A 33 -0.46 -9.25 -6.51
CA GLU A 33 0.26 -8.23 -5.75
C GLU A 33 1.19 -8.91 -4.74
N THR A 34 2.35 -8.31 -4.49
CA THR A 34 3.27 -8.75 -3.43
C THR A 34 3.27 -7.71 -2.33
N TYR A 35 2.97 -8.15 -1.10
CA TYR A 35 3.03 -7.31 0.09
C TYR A 35 4.30 -7.62 0.89
N ILE A 36 4.99 -6.57 1.31
CA ILE A 36 6.13 -6.69 2.22
C ILE A 36 5.62 -6.38 3.62
N VAL A 37 5.72 -7.35 4.52
CA VAL A 37 5.32 -7.25 5.92
C VAL A 37 6.54 -7.47 6.81
N SER A 38 6.66 -6.71 7.89
CA SER A 38 7.74 -6.82 8.86
C SER A 38 7.19 -6.65 10.27
N ARG A 39 7.82 -7.28 11.26
CA ARG A 39 7.50 -7.06 12.68
C ARG A 39 7.77 -5.62 13.15
N THR A 40 8.68 -4.92 12.48
CA THR A 40 9.07 -3.55 12.83
C THR A 40 8.28 -2.50 12.06
N ASN A 41 7.37 -2.91 11.17
CA ASN A 41 6.57 -2.01 10.35
C ASN A 41 5.09 -2.29 10.58
N ASP A 42 4.52 -1.62 11.57
CA ASP A 42 3.12 -1.68 11.97
C ASP A 42 2.27 -0.56 11.34
N VAL A 43 2.90 0.53 10.91
CA VAL A 43 2.19 1.70 10.37
C VAL A 43 2.20 1.82 8.84
N ASN A 44 3.09 1.14 8.11
CA ASN A 44 3.14 1.28 6.65
C ASN A 44 2.67 0.04 5.89
N ASN A 45 1.88 0.26 4.85
CA ASN A 45 1.59 -0.72 3.82
C ASN A 45 2.60 -0.58 2.68
N THR A 46 3.35 -1.65 2.38
CA THR A 46 4.25 -1.71 1.23
C THR A 46 3.80 -2.77 0.26
N LYS A 47 3.52 -2.33 -0.96
CA LYS A 47 2.98 -3.18 -2.02
C LYS A 47 3.77 -3.02 -3.31
N ILE A 48 4.02 -4.15 -3.98
CA ILE A 48 4.58 -4.20 -5.33
C ILE A 48 3.51 -4.74 -6.28
N ARG A 49 3.25 -4.00 -7.37
CA ARG A 49 2.35 -4.40 -8.45
C ARG A 49 2.76 -3.76 -9.77
N ASP A 50 2.69 -4.50 -10.86
CA ASP A 50 2.90 -4.01 -12.24
C ASP A 50 4.22 -3.22 -12.40
N GLY A 51 5.32 -3.72 -11.82
CA GLY A 51 6.63 -3.06 -11.88
C GLY A 51 6.73 -1.78 -11.06
N LYS A 52 5.83 -1.56 -10.08
CA LYS A 52 5.84 -0.38 -9.22
C LYS A 52 5.74 -0.76 -7.75
N MET A 53 6.42 0.02 -6.91
CA MET A 53 6.31 -0.02 -5.46
C MET A 53 5.48 1.17 -4.97
N ASP A 54 4.55 0.91 -4.06
CA ASP A 54 3.70 1.89 -3.39
C ASP A 54 3.86 1.70 -1.88
N ILE A 55 4.22 2.78 -1.18
CA ILE A 55 4.29 2.84 0.28
C ILE A 55 3.24 3.84 0.75
N LYS A 56 2.35 3.37 1.63
CA LYS A 56 1.37 4.21 2.31
C LYS A 56 1.55 4.11 3.81
N THR A 57 1.35 5.22 4.50
CA THR A 57 1.38 5.28 5.97
C THR A 57 -0.06 5.36 6.50
N TYR A 58 -0.34 4.59 7.54
CA TYR A 58 -1.59 4.63 8.28
C TYR A 58 -1.79 6.02 8.87
N ALA A 59 -2.99 6.58 8.70
CA ALA A 59 -3.34 7.89 9.25
C ALA A 59 -4.29 7.74 10.44
N GLN A 60 -5.44 7.09 10.23
CA GLN A 60 -6.47 6.93 11.25
C GLN A 60 -7.48 5.85 10.85
N THR A 61 -8.34 5.46 11.78
CA THR A 61 -9.51 4.63 11.53
C THR A 61 -10.76 5.39 11.89
N VAL A 62 -11.73 5.45 10.98
CA VAL A 62 -13.05 6.04 11.19
C VAL A 62 -14.09 5.03 10.71
N ASP A 63 -15.07 4.69 11.54
CA ASP A 63 -16.15 3.75 11.21
C ASP A 63 -15.67 2.41 10.63
N ARG A 64 -14.56 1.88 11.16
CA ARG A 64 -13.87 0.64 10.71
C ARG A 64 -13.19 0.73 9.34
N LEU A 65 -13.09 1.93 8.76
CA LEU A 65 -12.34 2.19 7.55
C LEU A 65 -10.99 2.82 7.90
N GLU A 66 -9.92 2.28 7.33
CA GLU A 66 -8.58 2.79 7.53
C GLU A 66 -8.27 3.86 6.49
N GLN A 67 -7.78 5.01 6.93
CA GLN A 67 -7.27 6.05 6.04
C GLN A 67 -5.76 5.88 5.85
N TRP A 68 -5.32 5.94 4.59
CA TRP A 68 -3.93 5.77 4.22
C TRP A 68 -3.41 6.97 3.44
N ASN A 69 -2.28 7.53 3.87
CA ASN A 69 -1.59 8.61 3.19
C ASN A 69 -0.51 8.04 2.26
N PRO A 70 -0.41 8.51 1.00
CA PRO A 70 0.69 8.10 0.13
C PRO A 70 2.01 8.66 0.68
N LEU A 71 2.97 7.78 0.94
CA LEU A 71 4.31 8.16 1.35
C LEU A 71 5.25 8.20 0.15
N MET A 72 5.23 7.13 -0.67
CA MET A 72 6.09 7.02 -1.85
C MET A 72 5.44 6.16 -2.93
N LYS A 73 5.70 6.52 -4.19
CA LYS A 73 5.39 5.67 -5.34
C LYS A 73 6.53 5.74 -6.35
N GLY A 74 7.10 4.60 -6.68
CA GLY A 74 8.25 4.50 -7.58
C GLY A 74 8.22 3.26 -8.46
N GLU A 75 9.08 3.23 -9.47
CA GLU A 75 9.32 2.03 -10.28
C GLU A 75 10.01 0.95 -9.43
N PHE A 76 9.74 -0.31 -9.75
CA PHE A 76 10.34 -1.48 -9.15
C PHE A 76 10.91 -2.40 -10.25
N PRO A 77 12.18 -2.81 -10.18
CA PRO A 77 13.11 -2.66 -9.06
C PRO A 77 13.51 -1.21 -8.77
N ILE A 78 13.57 -0.86 -7.49
CA ILE A 78 13.94 0.49 -7.03
C ILE A 78 15.45 0.56 -6.78
N SER A 79 16.06 1.74 -6.94
CA SER A 79 17.50 1.86 -6.75
C SER A 79 17.90 1.65 -5.29
N ALA A 80 19.09 1.07 -5.07
CA ALA A 80 19.63 0.87 -3.72
C ALA A 80 19.76 2.18 -2.94
N GLN A 81 20.03 3.29 -3.63
CA GLN A 81 20.10 4.60 -3.01
C GLN A 81 18.75 5.05 -2.44
N VAL A 82 17.67 4.88 -3.20
CA VAL A 82 16.31 5.26 -2.75
C VAL A 82 15.84 4.32 -1.64
N LEU A 83 16.15 3.02 -1.73
CA LEU A 83 15.87 2.07 -0.63
C LEU A 83 16.47 2.54 0.70
N ASN A 84 17.76 2.90 0.70
CA ASN A 84 18.45 3.30 1.92
C ASN A 84 17.99 4.68 2.45
N LYS A 85 17.71 5.62 1.55
CA LYS A 85 17.39 7.01 1.95
C LYS A 85 15.92 7.25 2.25
N GLU A 86 15.02 6.49 1.63
CA GLU A 86 13.58 6.77 1.67
C GLU A 86 12.78 5.58 2.21
N VAL A 87 13.11 4.35 1.83
CA VAL A 87 12.30 3.16 2.18
C VAL A 87 12.62 2.62 3.57
N PHE A 88 13.89 2.33 3.87
CA PHE A 88 14.25 1.77 5.18
C PHE A 88 13.95 2.72 6.35
N PRO A 89 14.19 4.04 6.23
CA PRO A 89 13.79 4.98 7.28
C PRO A 89 12.28 5.00 7.52
N ALA A 90 11.46 4.81 6.48
CA ALA A 90 10.00 4.73 6.64
C ALA A 90 9.55 3.54 7.48
N PHE A 91 10.32 2.45 7.55
CA PHE A 91 10.00 1.24 8.32
C PHE A 91 10.56 1.22 9.74
N ALA A 92 11.28 2.26 10.15
CA ALA A 92 11.94 2.33 11.45
C ALA A 92 11.18 3.16 12.49
N SER A 93 10.01 3.70 12.12
CA SER A 93 9.14 4.56 12.94
C SER A 93 7.96 3.81 13.54
#